data_AF-A0AAW0CQJ2-F1
#
_entry.id   AF-A0AAW0CQJ2-F1
#
_cell.length_a   1.000
_cell.length_b   1.000
_cell.length_c   1.000
_cell.angle_alpha   90.00
_cell.angle_beta   90.00
_cell.angle_gamma   90.00
#
_symmetry.space_group_name_H-M   'P 1'
#
loop_
_entity.id
_entity.type
_entity.pdbx_description
1 polymer ?
#
loop_
_entity_poly.entity_id
_entity_poly.type
_entity_poly.pdbx_seq_one_letter_code
_entity_poly.pdbx_strand_id
1 'polypeptide(L)'
;MSGNILQRSNGRPEPEVIMNFGDGFSYVKGKLDEAYIAVVTEKEKEKKPKEVITGLKKEDVDLLMNEFEISRPQAEKALAANDKDVTKTIHALIKPPE
;
A
#
# COMPACT_ATOMS: atom_id res chain seq x y z
N MET A 1 -3.87 -26.29 17.74
CA MET A 1 -2.52 -26.81 18.05
C MET A 1 -1.52 -25.73 17.67
N SER A 2 -1.14 -24.88 18.61
CA SER A 2 -0.22 -23.76 18.38
C SER A 2 1.13 -24.14 18.97
N GLY A 3 2.06 -24.55 18.11
CA GLY A 3 3.41 -24.95 18.49
C GLY A 3 4.21 -23.73 18.92
N ASN A 4 4.36 -23.54 20.23
CA ASN A 4 5.32 -22.61 20.81
C ASN A 4 6.72 -23.17 20.54
N ILE A 5 7.44 -22.62 19.55
CA ILE A 5 8.87 -22.89 19.38
C ILE A 5 9.58 -22.14 20.52
N LEU A 6 9.81 -22.87 21.62
CA LEU A 6 10.64 -22.41 22.73
C LEU A 6 12.04 -22.09 22.18
N GLN A 7 12.36 -20.81 22.03
CA GLN A 7 13.70 -20.31 21.75
C GLN A 7 14.57 -20.63 22.98
N ARG A 8 15.19 -21.81 22.97
CA ARG A 8 16.13 -22.23 24.01
C ARG A 8 17.47 -21.53 23.77
N SER A 9 17.58 -20.26 24.14
CA SER A 9 18.89 -19.58 24.23
C SER A 9 19.33 -19.56 25.69
N ASN A 10 20.50 -20.14 25.98
CA ASN A 10 21.11 -20.14 27.32
C ASN A 10 21.74 -18.76 27.65
N GLY A 11 21.03 -17.66 27.37
CA GLY A 11 21.57 -16.29 27.53
C GLY A 11 22.69 -15.92 26.56
N ARG A 12 22.96 -16.75 25.54
CA ARG A 12 23.91 -16.43 24.48
C ARG A 12 23.22 -15.53 23.45
N PRO A 13 23.74 -14.32 23.15
CA PRO A 13 23.23 -13.51 22.05
C PRO A 13 23.31 -14.30 20.75
N GLU A 14 22.35 -14.07 19.85
CA GLU A 14 22.31 -14.79 18.58
C GLU A 14 23.63 -14.58 17.81
N PRO A 15 24.17 -15.63 17.16
CA PRO A 15 25.41 -15.51 16.41
C PRO A 15 25.23 -14.51 15.26
N GLU A 16 25.90 -13.37 15.35
CA GLU A 16 25.89 -12.36 14.30
C GLU A 16 26.80 -12.75 13.14
N VAL A 17 26.29 -12.59 11.92
CA VAL A 17 27.07 -12.77 10.70
C VAL A 17 27.62 -11.42 10.28
N ILE A 18 28.95 -11.27 10.40
CA ILE A 18 29.71 -10.10 9.96
C ILE A 18 30.61 -10.54 8.80
N MET A 19 30.42 -9.94 7.62
CA MET A 19 31.25 -10.20 6.44
C MET A 19 31.90 -8.89 5.99
N ASN A 20 33.22 -8.89 5.87
CA ASN A 20 33.98 -7.74 5.38
C ASN A 20 34.30 -7.93 3.90
N PHE A 21 34.19 -6.85 3.13
CA PHE A 21 34.48 -6.82 1.70
C PHE A 21 35.82 -6.13 1.45
N GLY A 22 36.46 -6.45 0.33
CA GLY A 22 37.80 -5.92 -0.03
C GLY A 22 37.81 -4.43 -0.40
N ASP A 23 36.64 -3.83 -0.57
CA ASP A 23 36.40 -2.41 -0.82
C ASP A 23 36.24 -1.59 0.48
N GLY A 24 36.35 -2.23 1.65
CA GLY A 24 36.22 -1.59 2.95
C GLY A 24 34.79 -1.52 3.48
N PHE A 25 33.80 -2.04 2.76
CA PHE A 25 32.43 -2.17 3.28
C PHE A 25 32.25 -3.46 4.10
N SER A 26 31.19 -3.51 4.90
CA SER A 26 30.85 -4.69 5.71
C SER A 26 29.36 -4.98 5.71
N TYR A 27 28.99 -6.25 5.61
CA TYR A 27 27.64 -6.74 5.83
C TYR A 27 27.47 -7.20 7.28
N VAL A 28 26.42 -6.74 7.95
CA VAL A 28 26.03 -7.15 9.31
C VAL A 28 24.56 -7.56 9.27
N LYS A 29 24.28 -8.85 9.42
CA LYS A 29 22.92 -9.40 9.27
C LYS A 29 21.90 -8.74 10.21
N GLY A 30 22.26 -8.54 11.49
CA GLY A 30 21.36 -7.91 12.47
C GLY A 30 20.92 -6.51 12.05
N LYS A 31 21.86 -5.69 11.56
CA LYS A 31 21.56 -4.34 11.07
C LYS A 31 20.68 -4.34 9.82
N LEU A 32 20.86 -5.31 8.92
CA LEU A 32 20.00 -5.45 7.74
C LEU A 32 18.58 -5.81 8.16
N ASP A 33 18.43 -6.78 9.05
CA ASP A 33 17.11 -7.24 9.52
C ASP A 33 16.36 -6.11 10.24
N GLU A 34 17.04 -5.34 11.09
CA GLU A 34 16.48 -4.15 11.75
C GLU A 34 16.03 -3.09 10.73
N ALA A 35 16.88 -2.76 9.76
CA ALA A 35 16.55 -1.78 8.72
C ALA A 35 15.38 -2.27 7.83
N TYR A 36 15.33 -3.57 7.53
CA TYR A 36 14.24 -4.17 6.78
C TYR A 36 12.91 -4.07 7.55
N ILE A 37 12.90 -4.39 8.84
CA ILE A 37 11.71 -4.26 9.69
C ILE A 37 11.26 -2.80 9.73
N ALA A 38 12.17 -1.84 9.89
CA ALA A 38 11.85 -0.41 9.87
C ALA A 38 11.15 -0.01 8.55
N VAL A 39 11.71 -0.39 7.40
CA VAL A 39 11.13 -0.06 6.08
C VAL A 39 9.78 -0.74 5.87
N VAL A 40 9.62 -2.00 6.28
CA VAL A 40 8.36 -2.74 6.12
C VAL A 40 7.28 -2.15 7.02
N THR A 41 7.60 -1.83 8.27
CA THR A 41 6.64 -1.25 9.23
C THR A 41 6.28 0.21 8.92
N GLU A 42 7.20 0.99 8.34
CA GLU A 42 6.89 2.32 7.83
C GLU A 42 5.97 2.27 6.60
N LYS A 43 6.16 1.29 5.69
CA LYS A 43 5.24 1.07 4.55
C LYS A 43 3.81 0.73 4.96
N GLU A 44 3.58 0.20 6.15
CA GLU A 44 2.22 -0.06 6.63
C GLU A 44 1.48 1.18 7.14
N LYS A 45 2.19 2.27 7.44
CA LYS A 45 1.60 3.51 7.97
C LYS A 45 1.02 4.45 6.90
N GLU A 46 1.21 4.16 5.62
CA GLU A 46 0.60 4.91 4.51
C GLU A 46 -0.62 4.21 3.88
N LYS A 47 -1.34 3.39 4.65
CA LYS A 47 -2.73 3.07 4.27
C LYS A 47 -3.54 4.35 4.49
N LYS A 48 -3.58 5.22 3.47
CA LYS A 48 -4.56 6.31 3.39
C LYS A 48 -5.91 5.72 3.79
N PRO A 49 -6.61 6.31 4.77
CA PRO A 49 -7.90 5.79 5.20
C PRO A 49 -8.77 5.61 3.96
N LYS A 50 -9.31 4.41 3.77
CA LYS A 50 -10.35 4.19 2.77
C LYS A 50 -11.52 5.08 3.19
N GLU A 51 -11.59 6.28 2.63
CA GLU A 51 -12.78 7.11 2.76
C GLU A 51 -13.94 6.25 2.27
N VAL A 52 -14.87 5.97 3.16
CA VAL A 52 -16.06 5.20 2.82
C VAL A 52 -16.90 6.12 1.95
N ILE A 53 -16.80 5.93 0.64
CA ILE A 53 -17.56 6.69 -0.34
C ILE A 53 -19.02 6.25 -0.23
N THR A 54 -19.84 7.05 0.46
CA THR A 54 -21.25 6.75 0.71
C THR A 54 -22.18 7.61 -0.16
N GLY A 55 -23.33 7.05 -0.54
CA GLY A 55 -24.38 7.78 -1.25
C GLY A 55 -24.08 8.06 -2.72
N LEU A 56 -23.37 7.17 -3.40
CA LEU A 56 -23.28 7.13 -4.85
C LEU A 56 -24.47 6.38 -5.43
N LYS A 57 -25.03 6.86 -6.54
CA LYS A 57 -26.02 6.11 -7.32
C LYS A 57 -25.31 4.98 -8.05
N LYS A 58 -25.91 3.80 -8.06
CA LYS A 58 -25.32 2.61 -8.69
C LYS A 58 -25.32 2.76 -10.21
N GLU A 59 -26.36 3.40 -10.73
CA GLU A 59 -26.56 3.67 -12.16
C GLU A 59 -25.43 4.54 -12.72
N ASP A 60 -25.02 5.57 -11.97
CA ASP A 60 -23.93 6.48 -12.32
C ASP A 60 -22.57 5.77 -12.34
N VAL A 61 -22.35 4.87 -11.36
CA VAL A 61 -21.13 4.05 -11.28
C VAL A 61 -21.06 3.05 -12.43
N ASP A 62 -22.16 2.35 -12.71
CA ASP A 62 -22.21 1.34 -13.77
C ASP A 62 -22.09 1.98 -15.16
N LEU A 63 -22.64 3.18 -15.37
CA LEU A 63 -22.42 3.97 -16.59
C LEU A 63 -20.92 4.25 -16.79
N LEU A 64 -20.23 4.77 -15.77
CA LEU A 64 -18.81 5.09 -15.88
C LEU A 64 -17.94 3.86 -16.11
N MET A 65 -18.27 2.74 -15.45
CA MET A 65 -17.56 1.48 -15.65
C MET A 65 -17.68 0.98 -17.10
N ASN A 66 -18.87 1.05 -17.68
CA ASN A 66 -19.13 0.54 -19.04
C ASN A 66 -18.57 1.47 -20.13
N GLU A 67 -18.71 2.78 -19.99
CA GLU A 67 -18.32 3.74 -21.03
C GLU A 67 -16.83 4.08 -21.02
N PHE A 68 -16.18 4.08 -19.84
CA PHE A 68 -14.76 4.43 -19.69
C PHE A 68 -13.87 3.22 -19.41
N GLU A 69 -14.44 2.01 -19.34
CA GLU A 69 -13.73 0.76 -19.04
C GLU A 69 -12.85 0.82 -17.78
N ILE A 70 -13.28 1.62 -16.80
CA ILE A 70 -12.58 1.76 -15.52
C ILE A 70 -13.14 0.79 -14.48
N SER A 71 -12.30 0.42 -13.53
CA SER A 71 -12.73 -0.44 -12.42
C SER A 71 -13.74 0.27 -11.51
N ARG A 72 -14.63 -0.50 -10.86
CA ARG A 72 -15.62 0.06 -9.91
C ARG A 72 -15.01 1.02 -8.88
N PRO A 73 -13.88 0.70 -8.22
CA PRO A 73 -13.27 1.64 -7.26
C PRO A 73 -12.78 2.95 -7.90
N GLN A 74 -12.37 2.92 -9.17
CA GLN A 74 -11.98 4.13 -9.90
C GLN A 74 -13.20 4.99 -10.25
N ALA A 75 -14.30 4.37 -10.69
CA ALA A 75 -15.55 5.07 -10.97
C ALA A 75 -16.13 5.73 -9.71
N GLU A 76 -16.17 5.00 -8.58
CA GLU A 76 -16.64 5.54 -7.30
C GLU A 76 -15.78 6.72 -6.84
N LYS A 77 -14.45 6.61 -6.97
CA LYS A 77 -13.52 7.69 -6.63
C LYS A 77 -13.70 8.90 -7.54
N ALA A 78 -13.90 8.70 -8.84
CA ALA A 78 -14.11 9.77 -9.81
C ALA A 78 -15.40 10.56 -9.50
N LEU A 79 -16.49 9.86 -9.17
CA LEU A 79 -17.74 10.50 -8.76
C LEU A 79 -17.60 11.22 -7.42
N ALA A 80 -16.92 10.63 -6.44
CA ALA A 80 -16.70 11.25 -5.14
C ALA A 80 -15.90 12.57 -5.25
N ALA A 81 -14.92 12.62 -6.15
CA ALA A 81 -14.11 13.81 -6.40
C ALA A 81 -14.86 14.94 -7.13
N ASN A 82 -15.98 14.63 -7.78
CA ASN A 82 -16.76 15.56 -8.61
C ASN A 82 -18.16 15.81 -8.01
N ASP A 83 -18.27 15.84 -6.69
CA ASP A 83 -19.51 16.14 -5.96
C ASP A 83 -20.69 15.21 -6.31
N LYS A 84 -20.40 13.98 -6.77
CA LYS A 84 -21.38 12.99 -7.22
C LYS A 84 -22.19 13.44 -8.45
N ASP A 85 -21.65 14.39 -9.23
CA ASP A 85 -22.23 14.83 -10.49
C ASP A 85 -21.59 14.08 -11.66
N VAL A 86 -22.40 13.28 -12.37
CA VAL A 86 -21.98 12.48 -13.53
C VAL A 86 -21.44 13.36 -14.65
N THR A 87 -22.11 14.47 -14.95
CA THR A 87 -21.76 15.36 -16.07
C THR A 87 -20.39 15.98 -15.82
N LYS A 88 -20.18 16.48 -14.59
CA LYS A 88 -18.90 17.04 -14.14
C LYS A 88 -17.80 15.98 -14.17
N THR A 89 -18.10 14.77 -13.74
CA THR A 89 -17.16 13.64 -13.75
C THR A 89 -16.73 13.29 -15.17
N ILE A 90 -17.67 13.18 -16.11
CA ILE A 90 -17.40 12.90 -17.52
C ILE A 90 -16.51 13.98 -18.13
N HIS A 91 -16.82 15.26 -17.90
CA HIS A 91 -15.99 16.37 -18.37
C HIS A 91 -14.57 16.33 -17.81
N ALA A 92 -14.40 15.94 -16.53
CA ALA A 92 -13.10 15.79 -15.92
C ALA A 92 -12.30 14.61 -16.52
N LEU A 93 -12.97 13.50 -16.85
CA LEU A 93 -12.32 12.30 -17.42
C LEU A 93 -11.83 12.50 -18.86
N ILE A 94 -12.52 13.33 -19.65
CA ILE A 94 -12.16 13.58 -21.06
C ILE A 94 -11.23 14.79 -21.24
N LYS A 95 -10.97 15.57 -20.18
CA LYS A 95 -10.07 16.73 -20.28
C LYS A 95 -8.63 16.22 -20.50
N PRO A 96 -7.94 16.64 -21.58
CA PRO A 96 -6.55 16.26 -21.80
C PRO A 96 -5.63 16.88 -20.74
N PRO A 97 -4.49 16.25 -20.42
CA PRO A 97 -3.46 16.86 -19.58
C PRO A 97 -2.89 18.11 -20.29
N GLU A 98 -2.66 19.17 -19.53
CA GLU A 98 -1.95 20.38 -19.99
C GLU A 98 -0.45 20.13 -20.13
#